data_AF-A0A9E1USP0-F1
#
_entry.id   AF-A0A9E1USP0-F1
#
_cell.length_a   1.000
_cell.length_b   1.000
_cell.length_c   1.000
_cell.angle_alpha   90.00
_cell.angle_beta   90.00
_cell.angle_gamma   90.00
#
_symmetry.space_group_name_H-M   'P 1'
#
loop_
_entity.id
_entity.type
_entity.pdbx_description
1 polymer ?
#
loop_
_entity_poly.entity_id
_entity_poly.type
_entity_poly.pdbx_seq_one_letter_code
_entity_poly.pdbx_strand_id
1 'polypeptide(L)'
;MKTTANGTAFAPVVDIAPQLAVSTHDHARVRREMELLKAFGFDRVYFVLANPGYPQFSNPWLALVPPDLGTENHTFDSILQLGDPNFAYLHACHELGMEAWAVMKPYECGGGSTVPHGAQVPFDHGRVPTIGGDRIYFDALLTQHPEYRVARRPDPERERLSRQPIRAIELAFCVEPFTDGSGHSREVHFDPTCPDNILNVRLHLSHDNGSYVPYTGPIILIGTVEKREITNAIGQPVFPAARDCHVLRIQGLEIPDDVSYVAVTIDDQPVPTIPQTMIRLFGPEAEIPATVAPYVRTCGSASEQSKPVAERRWGIEQQPRSHFPTVEDAATAFSQNGFEFEWHGSGFWGQGWRQDRAYGIARGKLPYMKGTPCEAIPEVRQYWLDWVDRCIAMGFDGIDMRLQNHSGMVSDYTEFGYNQPIVDRYRELHGIDICQAAADPLEIMRIRGEFFAQFLKEAADSLHAAGRKLQIHLRHAHEAPKLSHDFNELGFWAMPKVWLDWEQAVDLADEITLKHYYHNQYRPALAQGIRERANAQGKRVWIHCYIAQGRELNDTFLDAVDADAGIAGVLLY
;
A
#
# COMPACT_ATOMS: atom_id res chain seq x y z
N MET A 1 -33.71 -6.99 -5.03
CA MET A 1 -32.43 -6.29 -5.18
C MET A 1 -32.65 -5.13 -6.12
N LYS A 2 -32.03 -3.96 -5.90
CA LYS A 2 -32.08 -2.83 -6.85
C LYS A 2 -31.39 -3.24 -8.15
N THR A 3 -32.02 -2.98 -9.31
CA THR A 3 -31.46 -3.32 -10.63
C THR A 3 -31.57 -2.17 -11.62
N THR A 4 -30.77 -2.21 -12.68
CA THR A 4 -30.97 -1.45 -13.92
C THR A 4 -32.19 -1.94 -14.69
N ALA A 5 -32.50 -1.29 -15.82
CA ALA A 5 -33.54 -1.74 -16.76
C ALA A 5 -33.23 -3.12 -17.38
N ASN A 6 -31.95 -3.46 -17.58
CA ASN A 6 -31.54 -4.76 -18.12
C ASN A 6 -31.34 -5.83 -17.02
N GLY A 7 -31.61 -5.49 -15.76
CA GLY A 7 -31.57 -6.44 -14.64
C GLY A 7 -30.22 -6.54 -13.91
N THR A 8 -29.23 -5.71 -14.26
CA THR A 8 -27.94 -5.63 -13.57
C THR A 8 -28.16 -5.16 -12.13
N ALA A 9 -27.76 -5.96 -11.16
CA ALA A 9 -27.94 -5.68 -9.74
C ALA A 9 -27.00 -4.61 -9.19
N PHE A 10 -27.42 -3.91 -8.13
CA PHE A 10 -26.55 -3.05 -7.33
C PHE A 10 -26.54 -3.48 -5.87
N ALA A 11 -25.34 -3.43 -5.27
CA ALA A 11 -25.17 -3.60 -3.84
C ALA A 11 -24.17 -2.55 -3.30
N PRO A 12 -24.52 -1.78 -2.26
CA PRO A 12 -23.58 -0.88 -1.58
C PRO A 12 -22.50 -1.65 -0.83
N VAL A 13 -21.30 -1.07 -0.80
CA VAL A 13 -20.21 -1.48 0.08
C VAL A 13 -20.01 -0.39 1.12
N VAL A 14 -20.09 -0.77 2.40
CA VAL A 14 -19.81 0.11 3.53
C VAL A 14 -18.44 -0.25 4.06
N ASP A 15 -17.48 0.68 3.97
CA ASP A 15 -16.18 0.53 4.62
C ASP A 15 -16.26 1.00 6.07
N ILE A 16 -16.31 0.05 7.02
CA ILE A 16 -16.64 0.36 8.42
C ILE A 16 -15.58 1.28 9.03
N ALA A 17 -14.29 0.99 8.85
CA ALA A 17 -13.23 1.75 9.53
C ALA A 17 -13.24 3.25 9.17
N PRO A 18 -13.31 3.64 7.88
CA PRO A 18 -13.52 5.02 7.47
C PRO A 18 -14.80 5.66 8.02
N GLN A 19 -15.92 4.92 8.10
CA GLN A 19 -17.15 5.47 8.69
C GLN A 19 -16.96 5.83 10.16
N LEU A 20 -16.33 4.95 10.93
CA LEU A 20 -16.05 5.22 12.35
C LEU A 20 -15.10 6.41 12.52
N ALA A 21 -14.20 6.66 11.57
CA ALA A 21 -13.27 7.77 11.64
C ALA A 21 -13.93 9.13 11.37
N VAL A 22 -14.86 9.22 10.40
CA VAL A 22 -15.45 10.52 9.95
C VAL A 22 -16.45 11.11 10.94
N SER A 23 -17.08 10.29 11.79
CA SER A 23 -18.07 10.75 12.75
C SER A 23 -18.32 9.72 13.84
N THR A 24 -18.85 10.16 14.97
CA THR A 24 -19.25 9.27 16.06
C THR A 24 -20.41 8.37 15.64
N HIS A 25 -20.22 7.06 15.79
CA HIS A 25 -21.25 6.05 15.53
C HIS A 25 -21.71 5.37 16.81
N ASP A 26 -23.03 5.36 17.01
CA ASP A 26 -23.73 4.53 17.98
C ASP A 26 -24.69 3.57 17.24
N HIS A 27 -25.34 2.66 17.97
CA HIS A 27 -26.29 1.73 17.38
C HIS A 27 -27.44 2.43 16.63
N ALA A 28 -27.88 3.59 17.10
CA ALA A 28 -28.97 4.34 16.47
C ALA A 28 -28.54 4.94 15.13
N ARG A 29 -27.30 5.42 15.01
CA ARG A 29 -26.70 5.93 13.77
C ARG A 29 -26.56 4.81 12.75
N VAL A 30 -25.97 3.68 13.15
CA VAL A 30 -25.82 2.50 12.28
C VAL A 30 -27.17 2.03 11.76
N ARG A 31 -28.19 1.97 12.63
CA ARG A 31 -29.56 1.63 12.22
C ARG A 31 -30.13 2.60 11.17
N ARG A 32 -29.99 3.92 11.37
CA ARG A 32 -30.44 4.93 10.40
C ARG A 32 -29.76 4.79 9.04
N GLU A 33 -28.48 4.43 9.02
CA GLU A 33 -27.74 4.17 7.77
C GLU A 33 -28.30 2.96 7.03
N MET A 34 -28.59 1.86 7.75
CA MET A 34 -29.20 0.68 7.15
C MET A 34 -30.64 0.95 6.69
N GLU A 35 -31.43 1.72 7.45
CA GLU A 35 -32.77 2.17 7.06
C GLU A 35 -32.72 3.01 5.77
N LEU A 36 -31.73 3.87 5.62
CA LEU A 36 -31.51 4.66 4.41
C LEU A 36 -31.18 3.78 3.20
N LEU A 37 -30.26 2.81 3.35
CA LEU A 37 -29.94 1.87 2.27
C LEU A 37 -31.17 1.03 1.87
N LYS A 38 -31.94 0.56 2.86
CA LYS A 38 -33.19 -0.16 2.60
C LYS A 38 -34.21 0.70 1.87
N ALA A 39 -34.36 1.97 2.27
CA ALA A 39 -35.25 2.92 1.61
C ALA A 39 -34.86 3.22 0.15
N PHE A 40 -33.57 3.12 -0.19
CA PHE A 40 -33.10 3.17 -1.59
C PHE A 40 -33.37 1.88 -2.39
N GLY A 41 -33.89 0.83 -1.73
CA GLY A 41 -34.28 -0.43 -2.36
C GLY A 41 -33.16 -1.46 -2.43
N PHE A 42 -32.09 -1.30 -1.65
CA PHE A 42 -31.07 -2.32 -1.53
C PHE A 42 -31.56 -3.47 -0.65
N ASP A 43 -31.25 -4.70 -1.08
CA ASP A 43 -31.57 -5.93 -0.34
C ASP A 43 -30.31 -6.72 0.04
N ARG A 44 -29.13 -6.25 -0.39
CA ARG A 44 -27.83 -6.82 -0.06
C ARG A 44 -26.86 -5.67 0.22
N VAL A 45 -26.05 -5.81 1.27
CA VAL A 45 -24.99 -4.86 1.65
C VAL A 45 -23.70 -5.62 1.90
N TYR A 46 -22.59 -5.09 1.40
CA TYR A 46 -21.24 -5.58 1.69
C TYR A 46 -20.59 -4.70 2.75
N PHE A 47 -19.91 -5.29 3.71
CA PHE A 47 -19.21 -4.59 4.78
C PHE A 47 -17.73 -4.89 4.70
N VAL A 48 -16.90 -3.89 4.38
CA VAL A 48 -15.46 -4.03 4.65
C VAL A 48 -15.28 -3.97 6.15
N LEU A 49 -14.83 -5.08 6.69
CA LEU A 49 -14.75 -5.29 8.12
C LEU A 49 -13.65 -4.42 8.74
N ALA A 50 -13.87 -4.01 9.98
CA ALA A 50 -12.78 -3.55 10.85
C ALA A 50 -11.96 -4.78 11.29
N ASN A 51 -10.69 -4.81 10.91
CA ASN A 51 -9.79 -5.93 11.19
C ASN A 51 -9.48 -6.03 12.69
N PRO A 52 -9.23 -7.24 13.23
CA PRO A 52 -8.81 -7.42 14.62
C PRO A 52 -7.58 -6.55 14.97
N GLY A 53 -7.64 -5.85 16.11
CA GLY A 53 -6.57 -4.93 16.53
C GLY A 53 -6.61 -3.54 15.89
N TYR A 54 -7.60 -3.25 15.04
CA TYR A 54 -7.76 -1.94 14.36
C TYR A 54 -6.47 -1.40 13.73
N PRO A 55 -5.79 -2.20 12.88
CA PRO A 55 -4.55 -1.81 12.22
C PRO A 55 -4.69 -0.50 11.43
N GLN A 56 -3.59 0.26 11.35
CA GLN A 56 -3.51 1.46 10.51
C GLN A 56 -2.93 1.12 9.14
N PHE A 57 -3.64 1.54 8.09
CA PHE A 57 -3.26 1.29 6.70
C PHE A 57 -2.61 2.51 6.02
N SER A 58 -2.69 2.61 4.69
CA SER A 58 -2.17 3.74 3.89
C SER A 58 -2.91 5.08 4.08
N ASN A 59 -3.80 5.21 5.06
CA ASN A 59 -4.32 6.49 5.47
C ASN A 59 -4.17 6.58 7.00
N PRO A 60 -3.21 7.34 7.52
CA PRO A 60 -2.90 7.33 8.95
C PRO A 60 -4.02 7.91 9.79
N TRP A 61 -4.86 8.75 9.17
CA TRP A 61 -6.08 9.28 9.78
C TRP A 61 -7.11 8.17 10.12
N LEU A 62 -6.98 6.96 9.58
CA LEU A 62 -7.82 5.80 9.94
C LEU A 62 -7.30 5.01 11.16
N ALA A 63 -6.19 5.44 11.77
CA ALA A 63 -5.67 4.80 12.99
C ALA A 63 -6.69 4.88 14.13
N LEU A 64 -6.57 3.97 15.09
CA LEU A 64 -7.13 4.19 16.41
C LEU A 64 -6.34 5.30 17.10
N VAL A 65 -6.99 6.43 17.39
CA VAL A 65 -6.36 7.57 18.07
C VAL A 65 -7.13 7.97 19.33
N PRO A 66 -6.45 8.46 20.37
CA PRO A 66 -7.12 9.00 21.55
C PRO A 66 -8.02 10.20 21.22
N PRO A 67 -9.22 10.30 21.83
CA PRO A 67 -10.15 11.40 21.56
C PRO A 67 -9.67 12.76 22.10
N ASP A 68 -8.75 12.78 23.08
CA ASP A 68 -8.20 14.01 23.68
C ASP A 68 -7.17 14.72 22.79
N LEU A 69 -6.82 14.15 21.63
CA LEU A 69 -5.78 14.66 20.76
C LEU A 69 -6.25 15.61 19.66
N GLY A 70 -7.56 15.83 19.52
CA GLY A 70 -8.08 16.84 18.58
C GLY A 70 -7.75 16.55 17.11
N THR A 71 -7.77 15.27 16.72
CA THR A 71 -7.49 14.79 15.36
C THR A 71 -8.73 14.69 14.47
N GLU A 72 -9.92 15.03 14.99
CA GLU A 72 -11.23 14.85 14.33
C GLU A 72 -11.50 13.40 13.88
N ASN A 73 -10.79 12.43 14.46
CA ASN A 73 -11.05 11.01 14.26
C ASN A 73 -11.89 10.49 15.42
N HIS A 74 -12.99 9.82 15.07
CA HIS A 74 -14.00 9.35 16.00
C HIS A 74 -13.99 7.82 16.19
N THR A 75 -12.97 7.12 15.70
CA THR A 75 -12.92 5.66 15.68
C THR A 75 -12.96 5.10 17.09
N PHE A 76 -12.18 5.66 18.01
CA PHE A 76 -12.12 5.20 19.40
C PHE A 76 -13.48 5.35 20.11
N ASP A 77 -14.08 6.54 20.05
CA ASP A 77 -15.38 6.82 20.68
C ASP A 77 -16.52 5.96 20.08
N SER A 78 -16.45 5.69 18.78
CA SER A 78 -17.43 4.86 18.10
C SER A 78 -17.31 3.39 18.52
N ILE A 79 -16.09 2.87 18.66
CA ILE A 79 -15.86 1.50 19.15
C ILE A 79 -16.41 1.37 20.58
N LEU A 80 -16.18 2.35 21.46
CA LEU A 80 -16.72 2.32 22.82
C LEU A 80 -18.25 2.29 22.86
N GLN A 81 -18.93 2.91 21.90
CA GLN A 81 -20.39 2.96 21.83
C GLN A 81 -21.02 1.74 21.17
N LEU A 82 -20.32 1.12 20.22
CA LEU A 82 -20.81 -0.04 19.47
C LEU A 82 -20.37 -1.39 20.06
N GLY A 83 -19.28 -1.41 20.82
CA GLY A 83 -18.57 -2.64 21.17
C GLY A 83 -17.88 -3.23 19.93
N ASP A 84 -18.54 -4.17 19.26
CA ASP A 84 -18.05 -4.72 17.99
C ASP A 84 -18.80 -4.06 16.81
N PRO A 85 -18.13 -3.15 16.07
CA PRO A 85 -18.79 -2.45 14.96
C PRO A 85 -19.20 -3.39 13.82
N ASN A 86 -18.46 -4.48 13.58
CA ASN A 86 -18.82 -5.44 12.54
C ASN A 86 -20.17 -6.11 12.89
N PHE A 87 -20.34 -6.49 14.16
CA PHE A 87 -21.61 -7.05 14.65
C PHE A 87 -22.75 -6.03 14.63
N ALA A 88 -22.49 -4.77 15.03
CA ALA A 88 -23.51 -3.72 15.04
C ALA A 88 -24.08 -3.44 13.63
N TYR A 89 -23.22 -3.34 12.62
CA TYR A 89 -23.65 -3.16 11.22
C TYR A 89 -24.39 -4.39 10.67
N LEU A 90 -23.86 -5.59 10.91
CA LEU A 90 -24.52 -6.85 10.53
C LEU A 90 -25.94 -6.94 11.12
N HIS A 91 -26.05 -6.74 12.44
CA HIS A 91 -27.32 -6.86 13.16
C HIS A 91 -28.36 -5.87 12.63
N ALA A 92 -28.00 -4.60 12.46
CA ALA A 92 -28.89 -3.59 11.90
C ALA A 92 -29.31 -3.90 10.45
N CYS A 93 -28.43 -4.50 9.66
CA CYS A 93 -28.73 -4.95 8.30
C CYS A 93 -29.80 -6.07 8.30
N HIS A 94 -29.60 -7.08 9.16
CA HIS A 94 -30.51 -8.22 9.30
C HIS A 94 -31.87 -7.87 9.91
N GLU A 95 -31.94 -6.92 10.85
CA GLU A 95 -33.22 -6.41 11.39
C GLU A 95 -34.15 -5.87 10.29
N LEU A 96 -33.58 -5.40 9.17
CA LEU A 96 -34.30 -4.87 8.02
C LEU A 96 -34.50 -5.92 6.90
N GLY A 97 -34.13 -7.17 7.14
CA GLY A 97 -34.26 -8.28 6.20
C GLY A 97 -33.38 -8.13 4.95
N MET A 98 -32.22 -7.47 5.06
CA MET A 98 -31.22 -7.39 3.99
C MET A 98 -30.16 -8.49 4.17
N GLU A 99 -29.58 -8.94 3.06
CA GLU A 99 -28.44 -9.86 3.01
C GLU A 99 -27.13 -9.11 3.35
N ALA A 100 -26.29 -9.68 4.20
CA ALA A 100 -25.07 -9.05 4.68
C ALA A 100 -23.83 -9.88 4.31
N TRP A 101 -22.90 -9.27 3.59
CA TRP A 101 -21.64 -9.90 3.18
C TRP A 101 -20.46 -9.26 3.89
N ALA A 102 -19.54 -10.09 4.39
CA ALA A 102 -18.29 -9.65 4.99
C ALA A 102 -17.19 -9.55 3.93
N VAL A 103 -16.70 -8.35 3.63
CA VAL A 103 -15.51 -8.17 2.78
C VAL A 103 -14.26 -8.28 3.65
N MET A 104 -13.59 -9.43 3.55
CA MET A 104 -12.37 -9.74 4.30
C MET A 104 -11.14 -9.35 3.48
N LYS A 105 -10.17 -8.68 4.12
CA LYS A 105 -8.89 -8.29 3.51
C LYS A 105 -7.74 -8.94 4.28
N PRO A 106 -7.32 -10.17 3.94
CA PRO A 106 -6.35 -10.93 4.73
C PRO A 106 -4.96 -10.28 4.85
N TYR A 107 -4.59 -9.47 3.85
CA TYR A 107 -3.29 -8.80 3.77
C TYR A 107 -3.29 -7.37 4.31
N GLU A 108 -4.37 -6.95 4.96
CA GLU A 108 -4.57 -5.59 5.46
C GLU A 108 -4.26 -5.57 6.97
N CYS A 109 -3.03 -5.91 7.35
CA CYS A 109 -2.62 -6.09 8.76
C CYS A 109 -1.85 -4.90 9.33
N GLY A 110 -1.88 -3.74 8.65
CA GLY A 110 -1.47 -2.46 9.23
C GLY A 110 -0.05 -2.02 8.88
N GLY A 111 0.58 -1.29 9.81
CA GLY A 111 1.95 -0.80 9.63
C GLY A 111 2.11 0.23 8.50
N GLY A 112 1.05 0.98 8.18
CA GLY A 112 1.06 1.96 7.10
C GLY A 112 2.09 3.08 7.27
N SER A 113 2.24 3.56 8.51
CA SER A 113 3.15 4.65 8.90
C SER A 113 4.27 4.20 9.84
N THR A 114 5.27 5.07 9.97
CA THR A 114 6.33 4.98 10.97
C THR A 114 6.34 6.23 11.86
N VAL A 115 6.88 6.08 13.06
CA VAL A 115 7.25 7.20 13.96
C VAL A 115 8.76 7.22 14.12
N PRO A 116 9.41 8.35 14.45
CA PRO A 116 10.85 8.38 14.70
C PRO A 116 11.30 7.36 15.75
N HIS A 117 12.56 6.91 15.66
CA HIS A 117 13.10 5.98 16.65
C HIS A 117 13.03 6.57 18.06
N GLY A 118 12.51 5.78 19.02
CA GLY A 118 12.38 6.23 20.40
C GLY A 118 11.25 7.25 20.65
N ALA A 119 10.45 7.58 19.64
CA ALA A 119 9.27 8.45 19.79
C ALA A 119 8.29 7.90 20.84
N GLN A 120 7.56 8.80 21.52
CA GLN A 120 6.45 8.40 22.39
C GLN A 120 5.18 8.25 21.56
N VAL A 121 4.43 7.16 21.77
CA VAL A 121 3.14 6.91 21.09
C VAL A 121 2.02 6.77 22.13
N PRO A 122 0.79 7.20 21.84
CA PRO A 122 -0.32 7.14 22.79
C PRO A 122 -0.72 5.72 23.17
N PHE A 123 -0.60 4.79 22.24
CA PHE A 123 -0.91 3.39 22.45
C PHE A 123 0.32 2.53 22.22
N ASP A 124 0.65 1.67 23.18
CA ASP A 124 1.76 0.71 23.08
C ASP A 124 1.35 -0.52 22.26
N HIS A 125 0.87 -0.30 21.05
CA HIS A 125 0.53 -1.36 20.10
C HIS A 125 1.79 -1.78 19.34
N GLY A 126 2.52 -2.77 19.86
CA GLY A 126 3.51 -3.55 19.12
C GLY A 126 4.38 -2.75 18.16
N ARG A 127 5.44 -2.12 18.67
CA ARG A 127 6.37 -1.34 17.85
C ARG A 127 7.39 -2.25 17.19
N VAL A 128 7.60 -2.05 15.89
CA VAL A 128 8.57 -2.84 15.12
C VAL A 128 9.60 -1.92 14.46
N PRO A 129 10.87 -1.96 14.91
CA PRO A 129 11.94 -1.20 14.28
C PRO A 129 12.04 -1.48 12.78
N THR A 130 12.22 -0.43 11.99
CA THR A 130 12.28 -0.51 10.53
C THR A 130 13.03 0.68 9.93
N ILE A 131 13.13 0.73 8.61
CA ILE A 131 13.65 1.91 7.91
C ILE A 131 12.72 3.08 8.15
N GLY A 132 13.27 4.18 8.68
CA GLY A 132 12.53 5.40 8.98
C GLY A 132 12.12 5.54 10.43
N GLY A 133 12.31 4.55 11.29
CA GLY A 133 11.86 4.62 12.67
C GLY A 133 11.22 3.33 13.15
N ASP A 134 10.16 3.44 13.95
CA ASP A 134 9.37 2.32 14.41
C ASP A 134 8.03 2.29 13.69
N ARG A 135 7.69 1.13 13.13
CA ARG A 135 6.37 0.88 12.53
C ARG A 135 5.38 0.55 13.63
N ILE A 136 4.17 1.08 13.51
CA ILE A 136 3.13 1.02 14.54
C ILE A 136 1.79 0.56 13.96
N TYR A 137 0.82 0.28 14.83
CA TYR A 137 -0.56 -0.06 14.48
C TYR A 137 -0.66 -1.26 13.53
N PHE A 138 0.01 -2.33 13.91
CA PHE A 138 -0.25 -3.64 13.36
C PHE A 138 -1.55 -4.22 13.89
N ASP A 139 -2.07 -5.21 13.18
CA ASP A 139 -3.13 -6.05 13.68
C ASP A 139 -2.64 -6.91 14.85
N ALA A 140 -3.55 -7.70 15.44
CA ALA A 140 -3.23 -8.53 16.60
C ALA A 140 -2.11 -9.55 16.30
N LEU A 141 -2.10 -10.13 15.09
CA LEU A 141 -1.11 -11.13 14.68
C LEU A 141 0.29 -10.51 14.56
N LEU A 142 0.42 -9.46 13.76
CA LEU A 142 1.73 -8.86 13.45
C LEU A 142 2.30 -8.02 14.60
N THR A 143 1.46 -7.60 15.54
CA THR A 143 1.90 -7.04 16.84
C THR A 143 2.71 -8.06 17.63
N GLN A 144 2.31 -9.34 17.59
CA GLN A 144 2.96 -10.41 18.36
C GLN A 144 4.05 -11.12 17.55
N HIS A 145 3.85 -11.23 16.23
CA HIS A 145 4.71 -11.97 15.31
C HIS A 145 5.10 -11.12 14.10
N PRO A 146 5.88 -10.04 14.29
CA PRO A 146 6.31 -9.19 13.18
C PRO A 146 7.18 -9.94 12.16
N GLU A 147 7.79 -11.06 12.51
CA GLU A 147 8.54 -11.94 11.62
C GLU A 147 7.66 -12.71 10.62
N TYR A 148 6.34 -12.76 10.83
CA TYR A 148 5.41 -13.45 9.91
C TYR A 148 5.10 -12.67 8.64
N ARG A 149 5.64 -11.46 8.48
CA ARG A 149 5.49 -10.66 7.27
C ARG A 149 6.26 -11.27 6.09
N VAL A 150 5.87 -10.88 4.88
CA VAL A 150 6.60 -11.23 3.66
C VAL A 150 8.02 -10.66 3.75
N ALA A 151 9.00 -11.55 3.77
CA ALA A 151 10.40 -11.22 3.98
C ALA A 151 11.10 -10.84 2.67
N ARG A 152 12.04 -9.90 2.78
CA ARG A 152 12.98 -9.56 1.72
C ARG A 152 14.01 -10.68 1.55
N ARG A 153 14.55 -10.81 0.33
CA ARG A 153 15.74 -11.61 0.04
C ARG A 153 16.89 -11.29 1.03
N PRO A 154 17.48 -12.31 1.68
CA PRO A 154 18.64 -12.10 2.53
C PRO A 154 19.86 -11.69 1.69
N ASP A 155 20.63 -10.74 2.21
CA ASP A 155 21.81 -10.20 1.52
C ASP A 155 22.84 -9.69 2.54
N PRO A 156 23.81 -10.55 2.90
CA PRO A 156 24.84 -10.19 3.87
C PRO A 156 25.75 -9.04 3.41
N GLU A 157 25.98 -8.93 2.10
CA GLU A 157 26.84 -7.88 1.55
C GLU A 157 26.19 -6.51 1.71
N ARG A 158 24.86 -6.43 1.49
CA ARG A 158 24.08 -5.22 1.75
C ARG A 158 24.19 -4.74 3.21
N GLU A 159 24.12 -5.66 4.16
CA GLU A 159 24.26 -5.32 5.59
C GLU A 159 25.68 -4.85 5.93
N ARG A 160 26.69 -5.43 5.30
CA ARG A 160 28.08 -5.00 5.45
C ARG A 160 28.28 -3.60 4.86
N LEU A 161 27.79 -3.37 3.65
CA LEU A 161 27.95 -2.10 2.93
C LEU A 161 27.19 -0.95 3.61
N SER A 162 26.05 -1.22 4.26
CA SER A 162 25.25 -0.17 4.93
C SER A 162 25.94 0.46 6.14
N ARG A 163 26.91 -0.24 6.73
CA ARG A 163 27.71 0.17 7.91
C ARG A 163 28.95 0.99 7.55
N GLN A 164 29.09 1.45 6.31
CA GLN A 164 30.21 2.29 5.90
C GLN A 164 29.93 3.78 6.14
N PRO A 165 30.94 4.63 6.38
CA PRO A 165 30.73 6.08 6.35
C PRO A 165 30.30 6.55 4.95
N ILE A 166 29.46 7.59 4.86
CA ILE A 166 29.06 8.17 3.56
C ILE A 166 30.15 9.16 3.11
N ARG A 167 30.65 8.95 1.90
CA ARG A 167 31.70 9.76 1.25
C ARG A 167 31.19 10.58 0.08
N ALA A 168 30.13 10.12 -0.57
CA ALA A 168 29.46 10.87 -1.61
C ALA A 168 27.97 10.56 -1.70
N ILE A 169 27.22 11.51 -2.27
CA ILE A 169 25.83 11.35 -2.68
C ILE A 169 25.75 11.72 -4.17
N GLU A 170 25.07 10.91 -4.96
CA GLU A 170 24.76 11.23 -6.35
C GLU A 170 23.26 11.45 -6.50
N LEU A 171 22.87 12.54 -7.17
CA LEU A 171 21.50 12.82 -7.56
C LEU A 171 21.47 12.99 -9.07
N ALA A 172 20.66 12.18 -9.75
CA ALA A 172 20.42 12.30 -11.18
C ALA A 172 19.01 12.82 -11.45
N PHE A 173 18.89 13.66 -12.47
CA PHE A 173 17.63 14.27 -12.90
C PHE A 173 17.50 14.18 -14.41
N CYS A 174 16.37 13.69 -14.92
CA CYS A 174 16.11 13.62 -16.35
C CYS A 174 15.84 15.03 -16.88
N VAL A 175 16.60 15.46 -17.89
CA VAL A 175 16.48 16.82 -18.46
C VAL A 175 15.86 16.84 -19.85
N GLU A 176 15.61 15.68 -20.43
CA GLU A 176 14.86 15.53 -21.68
C GLU A 176 13.34 15.60 -21.43
N PRO A 177 12.54 16.07 -22.41
CA PRO A 177 11.10 16.04 -22.28
C PRO A 177 10.58 14.59 -22.37
N PHE A 178 9.61 14.26 -21.53
CA PHE A 178 8.92 12.96 -21.60
C PHE A 178 7.51 13.04 -21.04
N THR A 179 6.75 11.97 -21.28
CA THR A 179 5.42 11.78 -20.73
C THR A 179 5.41 10.50 -19.90
N ASP A 180 4.85 10.55 -18.70
CA ASP A 180 4.64 9.38 -17.85
C ASP A 180 3.15 9.14 -17.59
N GLY A 181 2.79 7.87 -17.47
CA GLY A 181 1.45 7.46 -17.06
C GLY A 181 1.24 7.70 -15.57
N SER A 182 0.53 8.78 -15.22
CA SER A 182 0.11 9.07 -13.84
C SER A 182 -1.25 8.48 -13.48
N GLY A 183 -1.82 7.70 -14.39
CA GLY A 183 -3.13 7.08 -14.30
C GLY A 183 -3.59 6.59 -15.66
N HIS A 184 -4.79 6.04 -15.72
CA HIS A 184 -5.26 5.33 -16.90
C HIS A 184 -5.31 6.15 -18.21
N SER A 185 -5.81 7.38 -18.11
CA SER A 185 -5.86 8.36 -19.20
C SER A 185 -5.18 9.67 -18.80
N ARG A 186 -4.41 9.64 -17.72
CA ARG A 186 -3.73 10.81 -17.16
C ARG A 186 -2.25 10.68 -17.45
N GLU A 187 -1.81 11.47 -18.40
CA GLU A 187 -0.42 11.64 -18.72
C GLU A 187 0.09 12.88 -18.01
N VAL A 188 1.26 12.78 -17.37
CA VAL A 188 2.00 13.95 -16.88
C VAL A 188 3.11 14.19 -17.88
N HIS A 189 3.11 15.40 -18.46
CA HIS A 189 4.18 15.86 -19.30
C HIS A 189 5.25 16.52 -18.43
N PHE A 190 6.49 16.08 -18.60
CA PHE A 190 7.66 16.67 -17.96
C PHE A 190 8.44 17.44 -19.02
N ASP A 191 8.50 18.76 -18.85
CA ASP A 191 9.20 19.66 -19.75
C ASP A 191 10.73 19.57 -19.58
N PRO A 192 11.50 19.85 -20.66
CA PRO A 192 12.95 19.82 -20.58
C PRO A 192 13.43 20.92 -19.65
N THR A 193 14.14 20.52 -18.59
CA THR A 193 14.65 21.43 -17.58
C THR A 193 16.10 21.08 -17.28
N CYS A 194 17.00 21.51 -18.17
CA CYS A 194 18.44 21.47 -17.86
C CYS A 194 18.80 22.68 -17.01
N PRO A 195 19.31 22.50 -15.79
CA PRO A 195 19.83 23.62 -15.01
C PRO A 195 21.01 24.27 -15.74
N ASP A 196 21.01 25.59 -15.85
CA ASP A 196 22.13 26.36 -16.42
C ASP A 196 23.37 26.34 -15.50
N ASN A 197 23.15 26.12 -14.21
CA ASN A 197 24.16 26.11 -13.17
C ASN A 197 24.11 24.80 -12.37
N ILE A 198 25.18 24.53 -11.62
CA ILE A 198 25.19 23.46 -10.62
C ILE A 198 24.08 23.76 -9.61
N LEU A 199 23.20 22.78 -9.39
CA LEU A 199 22.10 22.89 -8.42
C LEU A 199 22.66 23.18 -7.02
N ASN A 200 22.06 24.17 -6.35
CA ASN A 200 22.39 24.51 -4.98
C ASN A 200 21.65 23.57 -4.03
N VAL A 201 22.42 22.87 -3.18
CA VAL A 201 21.93 21.83 -2.28
C VAL A 201 22.40 22.04 -0.86
N ARG A 202 21.55 21.65 0.09
CA ARG A 202 21.90 21.60 1.52
C ARG A 202 21.69 20.19 2.06
N LEU A 203 22.56 19.79 2.97
CA LEU A 203 22.52 18.50 3.63
C LEU A 203 22.13 18.65 5.10
N HIS A 204 21.30 17.72 5.58
CA HIS A 204 20.97 17.59 6.99
C HIS A 204 21.10 16.13 7.42
N LEU A 205 21.53 15.89 8.66
CA LEU A 205 21.76 14.56 9.21
C LEU A 205 20.79 14.25 10.34
N SER A 206 20.43 12.99 10.48
CA SER A 206 19.62 12.50 11.60
C SER A 206 20.00 11.07 11.97
N HIS A 207 19.91 10.74 13.25
CA HIS A 207 20.06 9.38 13.77
C HIS A 207 18.71 8.69 14.01
N ASP A 208 17.64 9.47 14.21
CA ASP A 208 16.33 8.98 14.65
C ASP A 208 15.20 9.17 13.63
N ASN A 209 15.46 9.93 12.55
CA ASN A 209 14.46 10.40 11.58
C ASN A 209 13.30 11.18 12.23
N GLY A 210 13.58 11.91 13.31
CA GLY A 210 12.66 12.85 13.96
C GLY A 210 13.29 14.22 14.16
N SER A 211 14.62 14.27 14.31
CA SER A 211 15.39 15.49 14.49
C SER A 211 16.52 15.55 13.46
N TYR A 212 16.54 16.60 12.63
CA TYR A 212 17.59 16.82 11.63
C TYR A 212 18.45 18.04 11.98
N VAL A 213 19.76 17.91 11.81
CA VAL A 213 20.73 19.00 12.00
C VAL A 213 21.46 19.30 10.69
N PRO A 214 21.74 20.58 10.36
CA PRO A 214 22.53 20.90 9.17
C PRO A 214 23.92 20.26 9.21
N TYR A 215 24.34 19.68 8.09
CA TYR A 215 25.71 19.18 7.93
C TYR A 215 26.67 20.35 7.72
N THR A 216 27.72 20.42 8.54
CA THR A 216 28.73 21.51 8.52
C THR A 216 30.10 21.07 8.01
N GLY A 217 30.23 19.80 7.62
CA GLY A 217 31.48 19.26 7.09
C GLY A 217 31.76 19.70 5.63
N PRO A 218 32.88 19.25 5.06
CA PRO A 218 33.25 19.58 3.69
C PRO A 218 32.22 19.09 2.67
N ILE A 219 31.96 19.92 1.66
CA ILE A 219 31.12 19.62 0.49
C ILE A 219 31.84 20.09 -0.77
N ILE A 220 31.97 19.18 -1.73
CA ILE A 220 32.41 19.48 -3.10
C ILE A 220 31.25 19.13 -4.04
N LEU A 221 30.76 20.11 -4.81
CA LEU A 221 29.69 19.91 -5.78
C LEU A 221 30.25 19.80 -7.20
N ILE A 222 29.88 18.75 -7.91
CA ILE A 222 30.22 18.52 -9.31
C ILE A 222 28.94 18.24 -10.08
N GLY A 223 28.60 19.11 -11.05
CA GLY A 223 27.46 18.92 -11.95
C GLY A 223 27.93 18.55 -13.36
N THR A 224 27.36 17.50 -13.94
CA THR A 224 27.62 17.06 -15.32
C THR A 224 26.33 16.68 -16.03
N VAL A 225 26.30 16.74 -17.36
CA VAL A 225 25.23 16.12 -18.16
C VAL A 225 25.76 14.81 -18.71
N GLU A 226 25.07 13.71 -18.43
CA GLU A 226 25.47 12.34 -18.78
C GLU A 226 24.32 11.60 -19.44
N LYS A 227 24.61 10.77 -20.45
CA LYS A 227 23.64 9.80 -20.96
C LYS A 227 23.52 8.63 -20.01
N ARG A 228 22.32 8.37 -19.50
CA ARG A 228 22.05 7.28 -18.55
C ARG A 228 20.84 6.45 -18.96
N GLU A 229 20.97 5.14 -18.75
CA GLU A 229 19.81 4.25 -18.71
C GLU A 229 19.04 4.51 -17.42
N ILE A 230 17.77 4.90 -17.54
CA ILE A 230 16.91 5.17 -16.40
C ILE A 230 16.08 3.91 -16.13
N THR A 231 16.15 3.42 -14.90
CA THR A 231 15.42 2.24 -14.45
C THR A 231 14.43 2.58 -13.34
N ASN A 232 13.35 1.80 -13.24
CA ASN A 232 12.42 1.87 -12.12
C ASN A 232 12.96 1.09 -10.90
N ALA A 233 12.23 1.09 -9.79
CA ALA A 233 12.66 0.49 -8.54
C ALA A 233 12.93 -1.03 -8.59
N ILE A 234 12.45 -1.73 -9.62
CA ILE A 234 12.73 -3.16 -9.85
C ILE A 234 13.76 -3.39 -10.97
N GLY A 235 14.47 -2.35 -11.39
CA GLY A 235 15.56 -2.41 -12.37
C GLY A 235 15.13 -2.48 -13.83
N GLN A 236 13.85 -2.32 -14.14
CA GLN A 236 13.39 -2.32 -15.54
C GLN A 236 13.67 -0.97 -16.20
N PRO A 237 14.13 -0.94 -17.46
CA PRO A 237 14.28 0.31 -18.21
C PRO A 237 12.94 1.05 -18.33
N VAL A 238 12.95 2.34 -17.99
CA VAL A 238 11.79 3.25 -18.14
C VAL A 238 11.68 3.76 -19.58
N PHE A 239 12.81 3.87 -20.28
CA PHE A 239 12.89 4.31 -21.67
C PHE A 239 13.58 3.27 -22.54
N PRO A 240 13.27 3.22 -23.85
CA PRO A 240 13.92 2.29 -24.79
C PRO A 240 15.40 2.62 -25.06
N ALA A 241 15.86 3.82 -24.69
CA ALA A 241 17.24 4.26 -24.85
C ALA A 241 17.66 5.16 -23.68
N ALA A 242 18.96 5.29 -23.46
CA ALA A 242 19.54 6.20 -22.49
C ALA A 242 19.11 7.65 -22.76
N ARG A 243 18.92 8.41 -21.68
CA ARG A 243 18.50 9.82 -21.67
C ARG A 243 19.57 10.71 -21.08
N ASP A 244 19.63 11.95 -21.54
CA ASP A 244 20.44 12.98 -20.92
C ASP A 244 19.89 13.27 -19.51
N CYS A 245 20.77 13.12 -18.53
CA CYS A 245 20.51 13.41 -17.13
C CYS A 245 21.50 14.46 -16.62
N HIS A 246 21.01 15.45 -15.88
CA HIS A 246 21.87 16.27 -15.04
C HIS A 246 22.23 15.46 -13.80
N VAL A 247 23.52 15.22 -13.60
CA VAL A 247 24.07 14.44 -12.49
C VAL A 247 24.82 15.36 -11.57
N LEU A 248 24.29 15.53 -10.35
CA LEU A 248 24.95 16.22 -9.26
C LEU A 248 25.64 15.20 -8.36
N ARG A 249 26.95 15.36 -8.20
CA ARG A 249 27.75 14.60 -7.22
C ARG A 249 28.16 15.52 -6.09
N ILE A 250 27.76 15.14 -4.88
CA ILE A 250 28.16 15.77 -3.63
C ILE A 250 29.28 14.89 -3.05
N GLN A 251 30.51 15.38 -3.06
CA GLN A 251 31.71 14.63 -2.69
C GLN A 251 32.45 15.25 -1.50
N GLY A 252 33.44 14.51 -1.00
CA GLY A 252 34.26 14.94 0.14
C GLY A 252 33.52 14.84 1.47
N LEU A 253 32.45 14.04 1.54
CA LEU A 253 31.63 13.95 2.74
C LEU A 253 32.33 13.16 3.85
N GLU A 254 32.22 13.65 5.08
CA GLU A 254 32.76 13.05 6.29
C GLU A 254 31.63 12.58 7.22
N ILE A 255 30.60 11.96 6.66
CA ILE A 255 29.43 11.50 7.43
C ILE A 255 29.76 10.10 8.01
N PRO A 256 29.71 9.93 9.35
CA PRO A 256 30.02 8.66 9.98
C PRO A 256 29.00 7.56 9.67
N ASP A 257 29.35 6.32 10.02
CA ASP A 257 28.54 5.12 9.80
C ASP A 257 27.35 4.99 10.76
N ASP A 258 27.37 5.70 11.89
CA ASP A 258 26.30 5.75 12.88
C ASP A 258 25.15 6.73 12.52
N VAL A 259 25.32 7.56 11.49
CA VAL A 259 24.27 8.44 10.96
C VAL A 259 23.36 7.65 10.02
N SER A 260 22.14 7.35 10.47
CA SER A 260 21.18 6.53 9.74
C SER A 260 20.46 7.25 8.58
N TYR A 261 20.33 8.57 8.67
CA TYR A 261 19.48 9.36 7.78
C TYR A 261 20.18 10.62 7.29
N VAL A 262 20.01 10.91 6.00
CA VAL A 262 20.43 12.16 5.36
C VAL A 262 19.22 12.78 4.67
N ALA A 263 19.04 14.10 4.79
CA ALA A 263 18.10 14.85 3.98
C ALA A 263 18.86 15.77 3.02
N VAL A 264 18.47 15.75 1.75
CA VAL A 264 18.98 16.67 0.74
C VAL A 264 17.87 17.63 0.37
N THR A 265 18.14 18.93 0.43
CA THR A 265 17.25 19.96 -0.12
C THR A 265 17.82 20.58 -1.36
N ILE A 266 16.96 20.97 -2.30
CA ILE A 266 17.33 21.61 -3.56
C ILE A 266 16.67 22.99 -3.60
N ASP A 267 17.50 24.04 -3.67
CA ASP A 267 17.02 25.43 -3.64
C ASP A 267 16.41 25.85 -5.00
N ASP A 268 16.90 25.26 -6.09
CA ASP A 268 16.47 25.53 -7.46
C ASP A 268 15.06 24.97 -7.78
N GLN A 269 14.63 25.12 -9.04
CA GLN A 269 13.39 24.50 -9.50
C GLN A 269 13.52 22.96 -9.51
N PRO A 270 12.53 22.22 -8.98
CA PRO A 270 12.58 20.76 -8.97
C PRO A 270 12.64 20.16 -10.39
N VAL A 271 13.60 19.27 -10.60
CA VAL A 271 13.81 18.56 -11.87
C VAL A 271 13.34 17.10 -11.72
N PRO A 272 12.77 16.47 -12.77
CA PRO A 272 12.25 15.11 -12.67
C PRO A 272 13.30 14.07 -12.27
N THR A 273 12.99 13.25 -11.27
CA THR A 273 13.82 12.13 -10.81
C THR A 273 12.97 10.95 -10.37
N ILE A 274 13.54 9.74 -10.39
CA ILE A 274 12.98 8.55 -9.72
C ILE A 274 13.84 8.33 -8.46
N PRO A 275 13.39 8.77 -7.27
CA PRO A 275 14.26 8.82 -6.09
C PRO A 275 14.90 7.47 -5.74
N GLN A 276 14.20 6.37 -6.00
CA GLN A 276 14.61 5.02 -5.62
C GLN A 276 15.81 4.49 -6.42
N THR A 277 16.06 5.01 -7.63
CA THR A 277 17.13 4.54 -8.52
C THR A 277 18.10 5.64 -8.94
N MET A 278 17.69 6.91 -8.86
CA MET A 278 18.46 8.06 -9.33
C MET A 278 19.12 8.85 -8.18
N ILE A 279 18.82 8.53 -6.92
CA ILE A 279 19.51 9.09 -5.74
C ILE A 279 20.27 7.97 -5.05
N ARG A 280 21.59 8.10 -4.95
CA ARG A 280 22.50 7.02 -4.52
C ARG A 280 23.49 7.51 -3.47
N LEU A 281 23.84 6.62 -2.54
CA LEU A 281 24.84 6.86 -1.49
C LEU A 281 26.10 6.06 -1.79
N PHE A 282 27.28 6.62 -1.53
CA PHE A 282 28.55 5.92 -1.74
C PHE A 282 29.42 5.99 -0.49
N GLY A 283 29.95 4.82 -0.09
CA GLY A 283 31.00 4.67 0.91
C GLY A 283 32.38 4.62 0.26
N PRO A 284 33.44 4.34 1.06
CA PRO A 284 34.79 4.16 0.53
C PRO A 284 34.95 2.93 -0.36
N GLU A 285 34.18 1.87 -0.16
CA GLU A 285 34.34 0.63 -0.92
C GLU A 285 33.38 0.54 -2.12
N ALA A 286 32.10 0.87 -1.90
CA ALA A 286 31.05 0.74 -2.91
C ALA A 286 29.82 1.60 -2.58
N GLU A 287 28.78 1.48 -3.40
CA GLU A 287 27.46 2.04 -3.13
C GLU A 287 26.88 1.48 -1.82
N ILE A 288 26.32 2.39 -1.01
CA ILE A 288 25.60 2.07 0.20
C ILE A 288 24.13 1.83 -0.18
N PRO A 289 23.56 0.67 0.16
CA PRO A 289 22.14 0.42 -0.03
C PRO A 289 21.31 1.48 0.70
N ALA A 290 20.34 2.08 0.02
CA ALA A 290 19.53 3.15 0.58
C ALA A 290 18.05 3.06 0.15
N THR A 291 17.17 3.55 1.00
CA THR A 291 15.76 3.82 0.69
C THR A 291 15.56 5.33 0.66
N VAL A 292 15.01 5.84 -0.45
CA VAL A 292 14.83 7.28 -0.68
C VAL A 292 13.35 7.61 -0.77
N ALA A 293 12.93 8.68 -0.11
CA ALA A 293 11.55 9.14 -0.13
C ALA A 293 11.46 10.68 -0.17
N PRO A 294 10.53 11.24 -0.95
CA PRO A 294 10.24 12.68 -0.91
C PRO A 294 9.18 13.04 0.16
N TYR A 295 8.66 12.05 0.89
CA TYR A 295 7.50 12.21 1.76
C TYR A 295 7.93 12.59 3.18
N VAL A 296 7.50 13.76 3.62
CA VAL A 296 7.68 14.26 4.99
C VAL A 296 6.42 13.97 5.80
N ARG A 297 6.57 13.44 7.02
CA ARG A 297 5.44 13.18 7.91
C ARG A 297 4.71 14.47 8.28
N THR A 298 3.43 14.34 8.61
CA THR A 298 2.61 15.45 9.09
C THR A 298 1.89 15.05 10.37
N CYS A 299 1.83 15.94 11.35
CA CYS A 299 1.06 15.72 12.57
C CYS A 299 -0.43 16.04 12.32
N GLY A 300 -1.32 15.14 12.73
CA GLY A 300 -2.77 15.35 12.65
C GLY A 300 -3.39 16.08 13.83
N SER A 301 -2.59 16.44 14.84
CA SER A 301 -3.05 17.21 15.99
C SER A 301 -2.37 18.57 16.03
N ALA A 302 -3.16 19.64 15.96
CA ALA A 302 -2.66 21.00 16.12
C ALA A 302 -2.03 21.21 17.51
N SER A 303 -2.56 20.56 18.55
CA SER A 303 -2.04 20.68 19.91
C SER A 303 -0.68 19.99 20.05
N GLU A 304 -0.50 18.78 19.50
CA GLU A 304 0.80 18.10 19.51
C GLU A 304 1.81 18.79 18.58
N GLN A 305 1.39 19.28 17.40
CA GLN A 305 2.26 20.04 16.49
C GLN A 305 2.87 21.28 17.15
N SER A 306 2.14 21.92 18.06
CA SER A 306 2.61 23.13 18.78
C SER A 306 3.66 22.83 19.86
N LYS A 307 3.80 21.57 20.28
CA LYS A 307 4.78 21.18 21.31
C LYS A 307 6.19 21.06 20.73
N PRO A 308 7.23 21.24 21.58
CA PRO A 308 8.59 20.83 21.24
C PRO A 308 8.63 19.37 20.80
N VAL A 309 9.46 19.03 19.81
CA VAL A 309 9.56 17.67 19.21
C VAL A 309 9.74 16.57 20.27
N ALA A 310 10.54 16.83 21.30
CA ALA A 310 10.81 15.90 22.41
C ALA A 310 9.58 15.64 23.33
N GLU A 311 8.57 16.50 23.30
CA GLU A 311 7.35 16.41 24.12
C GLU A 311 6.14 15.91 23.32
N ARG A 312 6.30 15.69 22.00
CA ARG A 312 5.21 15.27 21.12
C ARG A 312 4.84 13.82 21.33
N ARG A 313 3.54 13.55 21.33
CA ARG A 313 3.00 12.21 21.08
C ARG A 313 2.89 12.00 19.56
N TRP A 314 3.50 10.92 19.09
CA TRP A 314 3.49 10.46 17.69
C TRP A 314 2.42 9.39 17.48
N GLY A 315 2.29 8.82 16.28
CA GLY A 315 1.22 7.85 16.00
C GLY A 315 -0.13 8.51 15.74
N ILE A 316 -0.14 9.81 15.46
CA ILE A 316 -1.32 10.58 15.09
C ILE A 316 -1.07 11.33 13.78
N GLU A 317 -0.25 10.73 12.93
CA GLU A 317 0.15 11.32 11.67
C GLU A 317 -1.07 11.49 10.75
N GLN A 318 -0.95 12.38 9.77
CA GLN A 318 -1.82 12.36 8.59
C GLN A 318 -1.03 11.89 7.38
N GLN A 319 -1.67 11.98 6.21
CA GLN A 319 -1.01 11.71 4.94
C GLN A 319 0.26 12.57 4.83
N PRO A 320 1.43 11.96 4.56
CA PRO A 320 2.67 12.70 4.42
C PRO A 320 2.62 13.59 3.17
N ARG A 321 3.42 14.65 3.18
CA ARG A 321 3.50 15.66 2.11
C ARG A 321 4.86 15.61 1.44
N SER A 322 4.91 15.79 0.13
CA SER A 322 6.17 15.89 -0.62
C SER A 322 6.37 17.25 -1.29
N HIS A 323 5.28 17.94 -1.63
CA HIS A 323 5.32 19.23 -2.29
C HIS A 323 5.35 20.38 -1.29
N PHE A 324 6.41 21.18 -1.36
CA PHE A 324 6.63 22.37 -0.53
C PHE A 324 6.81 23.60 -1.43
N PRO A 325 6.21 24.76 -1.08
CA PRO A 325 6.34 25.97 -1.89
C PRO A 325 7.79 26.44 -1.98
N THR A 326 8.47 26.48 -0.83
CA THR A 326 9.88 26.88 -0.72
C THR A 326 10.72 25.75 -0.14
N VAL A 327 12.03 25.89 -0.28
CA VAL A 327 12.99 24.97 0.29
C VAL A 327 13.11 25.14 1.82
N GLU A 328 12.87 26.36 2.34
CA GLU A 328 12.76 26.65 3.77
C GLU A 328 11.55 25.95 4.41
N ASP A 329 10.41 25.90 3.70
CA ASP A 329 9.22 25.18 4.16
C ASP A 329 9.52 23.67 4.25
N ALA A 330 10.19 23.11 3.25
CA ALA A 330 10.59 21.71 3.24
C ALA A 330 11.57 21.40 4.39
N ALA A 331 12.60 22.24 4.56
CA ALA A 331 13.59 22.14 5.64
C ALA A 331 12.94 22.17 7.02
N THR A 332 12.02 23.12 7.23
CA THR A 332 11.26 23.23 8.48
C THR A 332 10.41 21.99 8.72
N ALA A 333 9.72 21.50 7.68
CA ALA A 333 8.81 20.37 7.80
C ALA A 333 9.55 19.07 8.18
N PHE A 334 10.61 18.68 7.48
CA PHE A 334 11.31 17.43 7.81
C PHE A 334 12.15 17.55 9.09
N SER A 335 12.65 18.74 9.42
CA SER A 335 13.40 18.92 10.67
C SER A 335 12.54 18.72 11.92
N GLN A 336 11.21 18.85 11.78
CA GLN A 336 10.25 18.67 12.86
C GLN A 336 9.52 17.32 12.84
N ASN A 337 9.44 16.65 11.69
CA ASN A 337 8.59 15.48 11.50
C ASN A 337 9.31 14.26 10.91
N GLY A 338 10.48 14.47 10.30
CA GLY A 338 11.19 13.48 9.52
C GLY A 338 10.43 12.98 8.28
N PHE A 339 10.97 11.93 7.67
CA PHE A 339 10.46 11.37 6.42
C PHE A 339 9.68 10.06 6.63
N GLU A 340 8.64 9.83 5.84
CA GLU A 340 7.94 8.56 5.74
C GLU A 340 8.47 7.78 4.52
N PHE A 341 9.20 6.70 4.78
CA PHE A 341 9.79 5.90 3.71
C PHE A 341 8.80 4.87 3.16
N GLU A 342 8.87 4.63 1.85
CA GLU A 342 8.04 3.62 1.16
C GLU A 342 6.52 3.88 1.30
N TRP A 343 6.09 5.13 1.56
CA TRP A 343 4.68 5.48 1.77
C TRP A 343 3.74 4.84 0.73
N HIS A 344 4.01 5.01 -0.57
CA HIS A 344 3.31 4.33 -1.67
C HIS A 344 4.26 3.53 -2.57
N GLY A 345 5.35 2.97 -2.02
CA GLY A 345 6.35 2.30 -2.86
C GLY A 345 7.01 3.26 -3.86
N SER A 346 6.96 2.91 -5.16
CA SER A 346 7.40 3.79 -6.26
C SER A 346 6.52 5.04 -6.36
N GLY A 347 5.24 4.94 -6.02
CA GLY A 347 4.29 6.03 -6.04
C GLY A 347 2.86 5.53 -6.08
N PHE A 348 1.91 6.46 -5.95
CA PHE A 348 0.49 6.11 -6.03
C PHE A 348 0.12 5.55 -7.42
N TRP A 349 0.83 6.00 -8.47
CA TRP A 349 0.76 5.50 -9.85
C TRP A 349 2.13 5.66 -10.56
N GLY A 350 2.36 4.86 -11.61
CA GLY A 350 3.47 5.04 -12.55
C GLY A 350 4.82 4.53 -12.04
N GLN A 351 5.89 5.01 -12.68
CA GLN A 351 7.26 4.55 -12.43
C GLN A 351 7.91 5.19 -11.19
N GLY A 352 7.24 6.17 -10.58
CA GLY A 352 7.70 6.85 -9.38
C GLY A 352 8.43 8.18 -9.60
N TRP A 353 8.18 8.84 -10.73
CA TRP A 353 8.70 10.18 -11.01
C TRP A 353 8.27 11.21 -9.97
N ARG A 354 9.21 12.10 -9.63
CA ARG A 354 9.09 13.15 -8.61
C ARG A 354 9.76 14.44 -9.06
N GLN A 355 9.22 15.55 -8.56
CA GLN A 355 9.75 16.91 -8.72
C GLN A 355 9.57 17.62 -7.36
N ASP A 356 10.31 17.15 -6.35
CA ASP A 356 10.18 17.62 -4.97
C ASP A 356 11.43 18.42 -4.56
N ARG A 357 11.28 19.30 -3.55
CA ARG A 357 12.37 20.15 -3.05
C ARG A 357 13.24 19.48 -1.99
N ALA A 358 12.80 18.36 -1.45
CA ALA A 358 13.50 17.64 -0.39
C ALA A 358 13.37 16.13 -0.59
N TYR A 359 14.46 15.43 -0.36
CA TYR A 359 14.55 13.98 -0.40
C TYR A 359 15.21 13.48 0.87
N GLY A 360 14.50 12.62 1.60
CA GLY A 360 15.05 11.85 2.70
C GLY A 360 15.70 10.59 2.17
N ILE A 361 16.87 10.27 2.70
CA ILE A 361 17.67 9.08 2.37
C ILE A 361 17.94 8.33 3.66
N ALA A 362 17.41 7.12 3.76
CA ALA A 362 17.71 6.20 4.85
C ALA A 362 18.73 5.16 4.39
N ARG A 363 19.70 4.85 5.24
CA ARG A 363 20.60 3.71 5.02
C ARG A 363 19.83 2.39 5.12
N GLY A 364 20.11 1.48 4.20
CA GLY A 364 19.53 0.15 4.15
C GLY A 364 18.25 0.07 3.29
N LYS A 365 17.58 -1.07 3.40
CA LYS A 365 16.32 -1.39 2.71
C LYS A 365 15.37 -2.05 3.70
N LEU A 366 14.07 -2.04 3.41
CA LEU A 366 13.07 -2.68 4.28
C LEU A 366 13.30 -4.20 4.37
N PRO A 367 13.43 -4.79 5.57
CA PRO A 367 13.62 -6.24 5.71
C PRO A 367 12.34 -7.05 5.45
N TYR A 368 11.17 -6.42 5.60
CA TYR A 368 9.86 -7.03 5.39
C TYR A 368 8.94 -6.05 4.65
N MET A 369 7.97 -6.58 3.90
CA MET A 369 6.81 -5.79 3.47
C MET A 369 6.06 -5.27 4.70
N LYS A 370 5.30 -4.17 4.58
CA LYS A 370 4.81 -3.40 5.72
C LYS A 370 3.92 -4.20 6.66
N GLY A 371 2.63 -4.35 6.36
CA GLY A 371 1.65 -5.14 7.13
C GLY A 371 1.08 -6.27 6.28
N THR A 372 1.94 -6.89 5.46
CA THR A 372 1.57 -8.02 4.60
C THR A 372 2.09 -9.29 5.24
N PRO A 373 1.26 -10.07 5.95
CA PRO A 373 1.64 -11.39 6.46
C PRO A 373 1.89 -12.36 5.30
N CYS A 374 2.75 -13.36 5.53
CA CYS A 374 3.09 -14.37 4.55
C CYS A 374 2.16 -15.57 4.68
N GLU A 375 1.32 -15.76 3.67
CA GLU A 375 0.38 -16.88 3.54
C GLU A 375 1.03 -18.26 3.58
N ALA A 376 2.35 -18.37 3.35
CA ALA A 376 3.05 -19.65 3.42
C ALA A 376 3.25 -20.15 4.86
N ILE A 377 3.14 -19.26 5.86
CA ILE A 377 3.22 -19.59 7.28
C ILE A 377 1.87 -20.17 7.74
N PRO A 378 1.83 -21.40 8.29
CA PRO A 378 0.58 -22.04 8.73
C PRO A 378 -0.22 -21.20 9.73
N GLU A 379 0.44 -20.56 10.69
CA GLU A 379 -0.16 -19.73 11.72
C GLU A 379 -0.87 -18.50 11.13
N VAL A 380 -0.35 -17.94 10.03
CA VAL A 380 -1.01 -16.85 9.29
C VAL A 380 -2.32 -17.35 8.69
N ARG A 381 -2.31 -18.52 8.04
CA ARG A 381 -3.53 -19.10 7.45
C ARG A 381 -4.55 -19.46 8.52
N GLN A 382 -4.10 -20.02 9.65
CA GLN A 382 -4.98 -20.31 10.79
C GLN A 382 -5.63 -19.04 11.34
N TYR A 383 -4.86 -17.96 11.52
CA TYR A 383 -5.42 -16.67 11.94
C TYR A 383 -6.50 -16.14 10.99
N TRP A 384 -6.32 -16.33 9.68
CA TRP A 384 -7.34 -15.98 8.70
C TRP A 384 -8.57 -16.88 8.75
N LEU A 385 -8.39 -18.19 8.99
CA LEU A 385 -9.51 -19.12 9.18
C LEU A 385 -10.30 -18.80 10.45
N ASP A 386 -9.63 -18.43 11.54
CA ASP A 386 -10.31 -17.98 12.76
C ASP A 386 -11.19 -16.74 12.49
N TRP A 387 -10.79 -15.88 11.55
CA TRP A 387 -11.61 -14.75 11.13
C TRP A 387 -12.81 -15.20 10.27
N VAL A 388 -12.62 -16.17 9.37
CA VAL A 388 -13.73 -16.80 8.63
C VAL A 388 -14.75 -17.40 9.61
N ASP A 389 -14.30 -18.16 10.60
CA ASP A 389 -15.14 -18.77 11.62
C ASP A 389 -15.87 -17.73 12.46
N ARG A 390 -15.22 -16.61 12.78
CA ARG A 390 -15.87 -15.47 13.45
C ARG A 390 -16.99 -14.87 12.59
N CYS A 391 -16.77 -14.69 11.29
CA CYS A 391 -17.80 -14.18 10.38
C CYS A 391 -19.00 -15.15 10.27
N ILE A 392 -18.73 -16.46 10.21
CA ILE A 392 -19.78 -17.50 10.25
C ILE A 392 -20.57 -17.42 11.56
N ALA A 393 -19.88 -17.34 12.69
CA ALA A 393 -20.48 -17.27 14.02
C ALA A 393 -21.30 -15.99 14.25
N MET A 394 -20.86 -14.85 13.70
CA MET A 394 -21.63 -13.60 13.70
C MET A 394 -22.93 -13.71 12.88
N GLY A 395 -22.92 -14.55 11.84
CA GLY A 395 -24.09 -14.83 11.02
C GLY A 395 -24.09 -14.18 9.64
N PHE A 396 -22.95 -13.68 9.14
CA PHE A 396 -22.86 -13.16 7.77
C PHE A 396 -23.35 -14.19 6.74
N ASP A 397 -24.01 -13.72 5.68
CA ASP A 397 -24.59 -14.56 4.64
C ASP A 397 -23.53 -15.09 3.66
N GLY A 398 -22.43 -14.35 3.52
CA GLY A 398 -21.25 -14.78 2.79
C GLY A 398 -20.02 -13.94 3.13
N ILE A 399 -18.87 -14.42 2.69
CA ILE A 399 -17.58 -13.72 2.78
C ILE A 399 -17.09 -13.42 1.37
N ASP A 400 -16.67 -12.18 1.15
CA ASP A 400 -16.06 -11.67 -0.06
C ASP A 400 -14.55 -11.45 0.17
N MET A 401 -13.72 -12.34 -0.36
CA MET A 401 -12.29 -12.37 -0.14
C MET A 401 -11.55 -11.41 -1.07
N ARG A 402 -10.89 -10.40 -0.49
CA ARG A 402 -10.21 -9.33 -1.23
C ARG A 402 -8.69 -9.34 -1.01
N LEU A 403 -7.95 -9.58 -2.09
CA LEU A 403 -6.47 -9.50 -2.09
C LEU A 403 -5.92 -8.08 -1.96
N GLN A 404 -6.57 -7.10 -2.60
CA GLN A 404 -6.09 -5.71 -2.59
C GLN A 404 -6.15 -5.13 -1.18
N ASN A 405 -4.99 -4.68 -0.71
CA ASN A 405 -4.77 -4.14 0.62
C ASN A 405 -3.92 -2.86 0.54
N HIS A 406 -3.84 -2.11 1.62
CA HIS A 406 -3.10 -0.88 1.75
C HIS A 406 -1.89 -1.05 2.69
N SER A 407 -1.38 -2.29 2.77
CA SER A 407 -0.26 -2.69 3.62
C SER A 407 0.91 -3.28 2.81
N GLY A 408 0.76 -3.46 1.49
CA GLY A 408 1.77 -4.04 0.57
C GLY A 408 2.73 -3.03 -0.09
N MET A 409 2.88 -1.85 0.52
CA MET A 409 3.51 -0.68 -0.08
C MET A 409 5.03 -0.78 -0.02
N VAL A 410 5.65 -1.23 -1.11
CA VAL A 410 7.10 -1.31 -1.31
C VAL A 410 7.44 -1.01 -2.78
N SER A 411 8.55 -0.31 -3.01
CA SER A 411 8.99 0.14 -4.33
C SER A 411 9.65 -0.99 -5.12
N ASP A 412 10.55 -1.75 -4.51
CA ASP A 412 11.33 -2.82 -5.14
C ASP A 412 10.72 -4.21 -4.84
N TYR A 413 9.43 -4.36 -5.17
CA TYR A 413 8.62 -5.52 -4.74
C TYR A 413 9.15 -6.89 -5.18
N THR A 414 10.00 -6.97 -6.20
CA THR A 414 10.62 -8.22 -6.68
C THR A 414 11.64 -8.79 -5.69
N GLU A 415 12.05 -7.99 -4.71
CA GLU A 415 12.98 -8.39 -3.65
C GLU A 415 12.30 -9.10 -2.48
N PHE A 416 10.99 -9.35 -2.53
CA PHE A 416 10.20 -9.91 -1.43
C PHE A 416 9.60 -11.29 -1.80
N GLY A 417 9.26 -12.07 -0.76
CA GLY A 417 8.74 -13.43 -0.91
C GLY A 417 9.75 -14.52 -0.54
N TYR A 418 10.75 -14.20 0.28
CA TYR A 418 11.84 -15.10 0.64
C TYR A 418 11.67 -15.72 2.04
N ASN A 419 10.42 -15.85 2.51
CA ASN A 419 10.13 -16.63 3.72
C ASN A 419 10.51 -18.09 3.48
N GLN A 420 11.02 -18.77 4.52
CA GLN A 420 11.58 -20.12 4.40
C GLN A 420 10.66 -21.13 3.67
N PRO A 421 9.34 -21.20 3.94
CA PRO A 421 8.45 -22.12 3.21
C PRO A 421 8.38 -21.87 1.69
N ILE A 422 8.53 -20.60 1.26
CA ILE A 422 8.56 -20.25 -0.17
C ILE A 422 9.89 -20.66 -0.78
N VAL A 423 11.00 -20.41 -0.08
CA VAL A 423 12.35 -20.85 -0.50
C VAL A 423 12.40 -22.36 -0.69
N ASP A 424 11.86 -23.11 0.28
CA ASP A 424 11.85 -24.57 0.22
C ASP A 424 10.97 -25.09 -0.92
N ARG A 425 9.79 -24.49 -1.13
CA ARG A 425 8.90 -24.83 -2.24
C ARG A 425 9.52 -24.52 -3.61
N TYR A 426 10.21 -23.38 -3.74
CA TYR A 426 10.93 -23.04 -4.97
C TYR A 426 12.05 -24.05 -5.24
N ARG A 427 12.80 -24.43 -4.19
CA ARG A 427 13.87 -25.43 -4.28
C ARG A 427 13.31 -26.81 -4.69
N GLU A 428 12.17 -27.20 -4.15
CA GLU A 428 11.49 -28.45 -4.52
C GLU A 428 11.11 -28.48 -6.01
N LEU A 429 10.52 -27.39 -6.51
CA LEU A 429 10.03 -27.31 -7.89
C LEU A 429 11.16 -27.18 -8.93
N HIS A 430 12.20 -26.40 -8.60
CA HIS A 430 13.21 -25.98 -9.58
C HIS A 430 14.62 -26.48 -9.29
N GLY A 431 14.88 -27.06 -8.12
CA GLY A 431 16.21 -27.45 -7.66
C GLY A 431 17.13 -26.28 -7.32
N ILE A 432 16.59 -25.06 -7.18
CA ILE A 432 17.33 -23.81 -7.00
C ILE A 432 17.13 -23.25 -5.60
N ASP A 433 18.23 -22.88 -4.93
CA ASP A 433 18.17 -22.05 -3.72
C ASP A 433 18.13 -20.56 -4.11
N ILE A 434 16.93 -19.97 -4.01
CA ILE A 434 16.70 -18.56 -4.38
C ILE A 434 17.39 -17.55 -3.47
N CYS A 435 17.86 -17.95 -2.29
CA CYS A 435 18.69 -17.05 -1.47
C CYS A 435 20.07 -16.85 -2.09
N GLN A 436 20.57 -17.82 -2.87
CA GLN A 436 21.93 -17.82 -3.44
C GLN A 436 21.95 -17.58 -4.96
N ALA A 437 20.85 -17.83 -5.66
CA ALA A 437 20.75 -17.68 -7.11
C ALA A 437 19.71 -16.62 -7.51
N ALA A 438 19.63 -16.28 -8.80
CA ALA A 438 18.54 -15.46 -9.32
C ALA A 438 17.23 -16.28 -9.29
N ALA A 439 16.13 -15.61 -8.98
CA ALA A 439 14.79 -16.19 -8.98
C ALA A 439 13.89 -15.42 -9.92
N ASP A 440 12.95 -16.10 -10.56
CA ASP A 440 11.87 -15.46 -11.29
C ASP A 440 10.85 -14.87 -10.28
N PRO A 441 10.67 -13.54 -10.23
CA PRO A 441 9.73 -12.93 -9.29
C PRO A 441 8.28 -13.36 -9.51
N LEU A 442 7.86 -13.62 -10.75
CA LEU A 442 6.49 -14.09 -11.01
C LEU A 442 6.29 -15.52 -10.48
N GLU A 443 7.30 -16.36 -10.59
CA GLU A 443 7.26 -17.72 -10.03
C GLU A 443 7.20 -17.71 -8.50
N ILE A 444 7.92 -16.80 -7.84
CA ILE A 444 7.76 -16.58 -6.39
C ILE A 444 6.31 -16.17 -6.07
N MET A 445 5.74 -15.21 -6.81
CA MET A 445 4.34 -14.80 -6.61
C MET A 445 3.35 -15.94 -6.87
N ARG A 446 3.66 -16.85 -7.80
CA ARG A 446 2.85 -18.04 -8.12
C ARG A 446 2.85 -19.04 -6.98
N ILE A 447 4.03 -19.35 -6.42
CA ILE A 447 4.18 -20.22 -5.25
C ILE A 447 3.41 -19.64 -4.05
N ARG A 448 3.53 -18.33 -3.83
CA ARG A 448 2.72 -17.61 -2.85
C ARG A 448 1.22 -17.79 -3.09
N GLY A 449 0.80 -17.77 -4.36
CA GLY A 449 -0.56 -18.10 -4.79
C GLY A 449 -1.02 -19.51 -4.41
N GLU A 450 -0.14 -20.52 -4.47
CA GLU A 450 -0.46 -21.90 -4.06
C GLU A 450 -0.87 -21.96 -2.58
N PHE A 451 -0.09 -21.31 -1.70
CA PHE A 451 -0.39 -21.24 -0.27
C PHE A 451 -1.66 -20.44 0.03
N PHE A 452 -1.90 -19.35 -0.70
CA PHE A 452 -3.16 -18.62 -0.57
C PHE A 452 -4.35 -19.46 -1.06
N ALA A 453 -4.20 -20.23 -2.13
CA ALA A 453 -5.23 -21.12 -2.64
C ALA A 453 -5.57 -22.25 -1.66
N GLN A 454 -4.59 -22.75 -0.89
CA GLN A 454 -4.85 -23.65 0.23
C GLN A 454 -5.79 -23.01 1.26
N PHE A 455 -5.49 -21.79 1.69
CA PHE A 455 -6.37 -21.05 2.61
C PHE A 455 -7.78 -20.85 2.01
N LEU A 456 -7.89 -20.47 0.74
CA LEU A 456 -9.19 -20.30 0.08
C LEU A 456 -10.01 -21.57 0.06
N LYS A 457 -9.35 -22.73 -0.17
CA LYS A 457 -10.02 -24.03 -0.15
C LYS A 457 -10.58 -24.33 1.23
N GLU A 458 -9.77 -24.16 2.28
CA GLU A 458 -10.19 -24.40 3.67
C GLU A 458 -11.31 -23.44 4.09
N ALA A 459 -11.23 -22.17 3.70
CA ALA A 459 -12.28 -21.18 3.94
C ALA A 459 -13.59 -21.52 3.20
N ALA A 460 -13.51 -21.96 1.94
CA ALA A 460 -14.67 -22.41 1.17
C ALA A 460 -15.36 -23.60 1.85
N ASP A 461 -14.58 -24.62 2.24
CA ASP A 461 -15.07 -25.82 2.91
C ASP A 461 -15.81 -25.45 4.22
N SER A 462 -15.24 -24.56 5.05
CA SER A 462 -15.89 -24.06 6.27
C SER A 462 -17.18 -23.27 6.00
N LEU A 463 -17.17 -22.38 5.02
CA LEU A 463 -18.34 -21.57 4.64
C LEU A 463 -19.48 -22.45 4.14
N HIS A 464 -19.20 -23.35 3.20
CA HIS A 464 -20.20 -24.25 2.62
C HIS A 464 -20.77 -25.22 3.65
N ALA A 465 -19.94 -25.74 4.57
CA ALA A 465 -20.41 -26.55 5.69
C ALA A 465 -21.40 -25.81 6.61
N ALA A 466 -21.23 -24.49 6.75
CA ALA A 466 -22.13 -23.62 7.49
C ALA A 466 -23.31 -23.07 6.65
N GLY A 467 -23.45 -23.50 5.39
CA GLY A 467 -24.48 -23.01 4.48
C GLY A 467 -24.30 -21.54 4.06
N ARG A 468 -23.06 -21.03 4.12
CA ARG A 468 -22.66 -19.67 3.73
C ARG A 468 -21.96 -19.69 2.38
N LYS A 469 -21.79 -18.51 1.78
CA LYS A 469 -21.18 -18.37 0.45
C LYS A 469 -19.79 -17.76 0.50
N LEU A 470 -18.98 -18.12 -0.48
CA LEU A 470 -17.69 -17.50 -0.78
C LEU A 470 -17.78 -16.68 -2.06
N GLN A 471 -17.30 -15.44 -2.00
CA GLN A 471 -17.02 -14.61 -3.15
C GLN A 471 -15.54 -14.25 -3.17
N ILE A 472 -14.93 -14.07 -4.35
CA ILE A 472 -13.51 -13.75 -4.47
C ILE A 472 -13.31 -12.56 -5.42
N HIS A 473 -12.47 -11.60 -5.00
CA HIS A 473 -12.01 -10.52 -5.88
C HIS A 473 -10.89 -11.02 -6.78
N LEU A 474 -11.15 -10.99 -8.08
CA LEU A 474 -10.18 -11.33 -9.10
C LEU A 474 -9.81 -10.13 -9.95
N ARG A 475 -8.68 -10.32 -10.64
CA ARG A 475 -8.07 -9.36 -11.54
C ARG A 475 -7.52 -10.02 -12.83
N HIS A 476 -7.48 -9.32 -13.97
CA HIS A 476 -6.83 -9.65 -15.23
C HIS A 476 -5.36 -9.98 -15.04
N ALA A 477 -4.68 -9.33 -14.08
CA ALA A 477 -3.31 -9.68 -13.74
C ALA A 477 -3.17 -11.08 -13.13
N HIS A 478 -4.26 -11.76 -12.75
CA HIS A 478 -4.18 -13.18 -12.40
C HIS A 478 -4.23 -14.09 -13.65
N GLU A 479 -4.86 -13.66 -14.74
CA GLU A 479 -4.83 -14.38 -16.03
C GLU A 479 -3.49 -14.21 -16.74
N ALA A 480 -2.96 -12.99 -16.74
CA ALA A 480 -1.77 -12.62 -17.48
C ALA A 480 -0.95 -11.56 -16.70
N PRO A 481 -0.30 -11.94 -15.59
CA PRO A 481 0.46 -11.00 -14.78
C PRO A 481 1.64 -10.41 -15.54
N LYS A 482 1.96 -9.15 -15.22
CA LYS A 482 3.21 -8.52 -15.63
C LYS A 482 3.95 -8.00 -14.42
N LEU A 483 5.28 -7.99 -14.51
CA LEU A 483 6.11 -7.21 -13.60
C LEU A 483 5.95 -5.73 -13.97
N SER A 484 4.95 -5.09 -13.36
CA SER A 484 4.66 -3.67 -13.53
C SER A 484 4.12 -3.06 -12.24
N HIS A 485 4.42 -1.78 -12.05
CA HIS A 485 3.82 -0.95 -10.99
C HIS A 485 2.44 -0.41 -11.36
N ASP A 486 1.97 -0.67 -12.59
CA ASP A 486 0.69 -0.20 -13.07
C ASP A 486 -0.45 -0.69 -12.19
N PHE A 487 -1.48 0.13 -12.06
CA PHE A 487 -2.68 -0.30 -11.37
C PHE A 487 -3.31 -1.50 -12.05
N ASN A 488 -3.94 -2.35 -11.24
CA ASN A 488 -4.42 -3.69 -11.57
C ASN A 488 -3.35 -4.77 -11.77
N GLU A 489 -2.06 -4.42 -11.88
CA GLU A 489 -0.98 -5.41 -11.93
C GLU A 489 -0.56 -5.87 -10.53
N LEU A 490 0.09 -7.03 -10.46
CA LEU A 490 0.48 -7.63 -9.18
C LEU A 490 1.52 -6.79 -8.44
N GLY A 491 2.35 -6.03 -9.16
CA GLY A 491 3.36 -5.12 -8.61
C GLY A 491 2.80 -3.81 -8.06
N PHE A 492 1.52 -3.50 -8.29
CA PHE A 492 0.87 -2.30 -7.77
C PHE A 492 1.02 -2.19 -6.25
N TRP A 493 1.21 -0.98 -5.72
CA TRP A 493 1.54 -0.76 -4.30
C TRP A 493 0.46 -1.33 -3.35
N ALA A 494 -0.80 -1.38 -3.80
CA ALA A 494 -1.92 -1.91 -3.02
C ALA A 494 -2.17 -3.43 -3.21
N MET A 495 -1.20 -4.16 -3.77
CA MET A 495 -1.30 -5.61 -4.00
C MET A 495 -0.31 -6.38 -3.11
N PRO A 496 -0.68 -7.57 -2.63
CA PRO A 496 0.18 -8.37 -1.74
C PRO A 496 1.30 -9.10 -2.49
N LYS A 497 1.42 -8.91 -3.81
CA LYS A 497 2.39 -9.61 -4.69
C LYS A 497 2.14 -11.13 -4.72
N VAL A 498 0.90 -11.52 -5.02
CA VAL A 498 0.43 -12.92 -5.07
C VAL A 498 -0.19 -13.18 -6.43
N TRP A 499 0.29 -14.21 -7.12
CA TRP A 499 -0.30 -14.69 -8.37
C TRP A 499 -1.13 -15.94 -8.07
N LEU A 500 -2.42 -15.71 -7.83
CA LEU A 500 -3.40 -16.75 -7.56
C LEU A 500 -3.76 -17.53 -8.83
N ASP A 501 -3.88 -18.86 -8.72
CA ASP A 501 -4.58 -19.69 -9.69
C ASP A 501 -6.05 -19.27 -9.74
N TRP A 502 -6.38 -18.45 -10.74
CA TRP A 502 -7.69 -17.85 -10.86
C TRP A 502 -8.74 -18.87 -11.29
N GLU A 503 -8.38 -19.94 -12.00
CA GLU A 503 -9.34 -20.98 -12.40
C GLU A 503 -9.81 -21.75 -11.18
N GLN A 504 -8.87 -22.17 -10.33
CA GLN A 504 -9.18 -22.80 -9.06
C GLN A 504 -9.98 -21.86 -8.16
N ALA A 505 -9.62 -20.58 -8.10
CA ALA A 505 -10.37 -19.59 -7.32
C ALA A 505 -11.82 -19.44 -7.82
N VAL A 506 -12.01 -19.39 -9.15
CA VAL A 506 -13.36 -19.39 -9.74
C VAL A 506 -14.11 -20.63 -9.33
N ASP A 507 -13.49 -21.82 -9.39
CA ASP A 507 -14.14 -23.09 -9.06
C ASP A 507 -14.60 -23.16 -7.60
N LEU A 508 -13.80 -22.64 -6.66
CA LEU A 508 -14.11 -22.58 -5.22
C LEU A 508 -15.21 -21.57 -4.88
N ALA A 509 -15.32 -20.47 -5.61
CA ALA A 509 -16.24 -19.39 -5.28
C ALA A 509 -17.69 -19.66 -5.75
N ASP A 510 -18.66 -19.10 -5.03
CA ASP A 510 -20.08 -19.06 -5.44
C ASP A 510 -20.36 -17.84 -6.35
N GLU A 511 -19.67 -16.73 -6.10
CA GLU A 511 -19.77 -15.48 -6.86
C GLU A 511 -18.35 -14.90 -7.07
N ILE A 512 -18.14 -14.07 -8.09
CA ILE A 512 -16.83 -13.43 -8.35
C ILE A 512 -17.01 -11.92 -8.47
N THR A 513 -16.07 -11.15 -7.92
CA THR A 513 -15.96 -9.71 -8.19
C THR A 513 -14.73 -9.42 -9.04
N LEU A 514 -14.93 -8.76 -10.18
CA LEU A 514 -13.83 -8.24 -10.99
C LEU A 514 -13.49 -6.82 -10.57
N LYS A 515 -12.22 -6.63 -10.23
CA LYS A 515 -11.69 -5.33 -9.84
C LYS A 515 -10.91 -4.65 -10.96
N HIS A 516 -11.55 -4.48 -12.12
CA HIS A 516 -11.01 -3.87 -13.35
C HIS A 516 -11.50 -2.48 -13.69
N TYR A 517 -11.94 -1.72 -12.70
CA TYR A 517 -12.26 -0.33 -12.96
C TYR A 517 -11.00 0.51 -12.96
N TYR A 518 -10.90 1.47 -13.87
CA TYR A 518 -10.02 2.62 -13.71
C TYR A 518 -10.90 3.86 -13.59
N HIS A 519 -11.04 4.43 -12.39
CA HIS A 519 -11.93 5.58 -12.16
C HIS A 519 -13.33 5.42 -12.79
N ASN A 520 -13.99 4.28 -12.53
CA ASN A 520 -15.28 3.94 -13.12
C ASN A 520 -15.24 3.92 -14.67
N GLN A 521 -14.16 3.42 -15.26
CA GLN A 521 -14.16 2.97 -16.66
C GLN A 521 -14.17 1.45 -16.69
N TYR A 522 -15.23 0.88 -17.27
CA TYR A 522 -15.36 -0.56 -17.47
C TYR A 522 -14.78 -0.97 -18.82
N ARG A 523 -14.02 -2.05 -18.83
CA ARG A 523 -13.32 -2.56 -20.02
C ARG A 523 -13.61 -4.06 -20.15
N PRO A 524 -14.57 -4.46 -20.99
CA PRO A 524 -15.03 -5.85 -21.06
C PRO A 524 -13.97 -6.83 -21.59
N ALA A 525 -12.89 -6.34 -22.21
CA ALA A 525 -11.78 -7.18 -22.63
C ALA A 525 -10.82 -7.57 -21.49
N LEU A 526 -10.83 -6.86 -20.36
CA LEU A 526 -9.99 -7.21 -19.21
C LEU A 526 -10.67 -8.32 -18.40
N ALA A 527 -9.90 -9.34 -18.00
CA ALA A 527 -10.41 -10.51 -17.26
C ALA A 527 -11.52 -11.27 -17.98
N GLN A 528 -11.44 -11.34 -19.32
CA GLN A 528 -12.43 -12.02 -20.15
C GLN A 528 -12.52 -13.50 -19.79
N GLY A 529 -11.39 -14.19 -19.56
CA GLY A 529 -11.36 -15.62 -19.25
C GLY A 529 -12.02 -15.95 -17.90
N ILE A 530 -11.76 -15.14 -16.88
CA ILE A 530 -12.37 -15.22 -15.55
C ILE A 530 -13.89 -15.06 -15.68
N ARG A 531 -14.34 -14.02 -16.39
CA ARG A 531 -15.78 -13.77 -16.60
C ARG A 531 -16.44 -14.93 -17.34
N GLU A 532 -15.85 -15.38 -18.44
CA GLU A 532 -16.39 -16.46 -19.27
C GLU A 532 -16.47 -17.78 -18.49
N ARG A 533 -15.43 -18.13 -17.73
CA ARG A 533 -15.42 -19.33 -16.87
C ARG A 533 -16.50 -19.25 -15.80
N ALA A 534 -16.61 -18.13 -15.08
CA ALA A 534 -17.62 -17.95 -14.05
C ALA A 534 -19.04 -18.08 -14.62
N ASN A 535 -19.32 -17.42 -15.75
CA ASN A 535 -20.61 -17.50 -16.42
C ASN A 535 -20.93 -18.90 -16.96
N ALA A 536 -19.93 -19.61 -17.48
CA ALA A 536 -20.09 -21.00 -17.92
C ALA A 536 -20.46 -21.95 -16.77
N GLN A 537 -20.11 -21.60 -15.53
CA GLN A 537 -20.50 -22.30 -14.30
C GLN A 537 -21.79 -21.75 -13.68
N GLY A 538 -22.47 -20.79 -14.32
CA GLY A 538 -23.69 -20.16 -13.81
C GLY A 538 -23.47 -19.26 -12.59
N LYS A 539 -22.22 -18.82 -12.34
CA LYS A 539 -21.85 -17.98 -11.20
C LYS A 539 -22.12 -16.51 -11.51
N ARG A 540 -22.45 -15.72 -10.48
CA ARG A 540 -22.62 -14.27 -10.63
C ARG A 540 -21.27 -13.58 -10.72
N VAL A 541 -21.15 -12.66 -11.67
CA VAL A 541 -19.98 -11.79 -11.81
C VAL A 541 -20.37 -10.36 -11.47
N TRP A 542 -19.66 -9.77 -10.52
CA TRP A 542 -19.82 -8.40 -10.07
C TRP A 542 -18.68 -7.52 -10.60
N ILE A 543 -18.97 -6.25 -10.91
CA ILE A 543 -17.95 -5.24 -11.18
C ILE A 543 -17.87 -4.27 -9.99
N HIS A 544 -16.65 -3.98 -9.56
CA HIS A 544 -16.41 -2.98 -8.53
C HIS A 544 -16.52 -1.55 -9.13
N CYS A 545 -17.30 -0.68 -8.50
CA CYS A 545 -17.41 0.75 -8.78
C CYS A 545 -16.89 1.53 -7.57
N TYR A 546 -16.03 2.53 -7.76
CA TYR A 546 -15.46 3.33 -6.67
C TYR A 546 -16.01 4.76 -6.72
N ILE A 547 -17.06 5.00 -5.95
CA ILE A 547 -17.73 6.30 -5.82
C ILE A 547 -16.86 7.23 -4.98
N ALA A 548 -16.20 6.71 -3.94
CA ALA A 548 -15.41 7.54 -3.02
C ALA A 548 -14.12 8.14 -3.63
N GLN A 549 -13.55 7.52 -4.68
CA GLN A 549 -12.26 7.93 -5.30
C GLN A 549 -12.40 8.51 -6.72
N GLY A 550 -13.57 8.40 -7.33
CA GLY A 550 -13.91 9.01 -8.60
C GLY A 550 -15.16 9.84 -8.40
N ARG A 551 -15.07 11.15 -8.64
CA ARG A 551 -16.27 12.02 -8.64
C ARG A 551 -17.19 11.57 -9.77
N GLU A 552 -18.14 10.69 -9.44
CA GLU A 552 -19.34 10.28 -10.19
C GLU A 552 -19.37 8.80 -10.60
N LEU A 553 -20.44 8.15 -10.12
CA LEU A 553 -21.14 7.12 -10.89
C LEU A 553 -21.59 7.79 -12.19
N ASN A 554 -21.03 7.38 -13.33
CA ASN A 554 -21.29 8.04 -14.61
C ASN A 554 -22.01 7.10 -15.58
N ASP A 555 -22.79 7.68 -16.49
CA ASP A 555 -23.61 6.93 -17.45
C ASP A 555 -22.75 6.05 -18.36
N THR A 556 -21.57 6.52 -18.78
CA THR A 556 -20.66 5.72 -19.63
C THR A 556 -20.24 4.41 -18.96
N PHE A 557 -19.93 4.43 -17.67
CA PHE A 557 -19.63 3.23 -16.89
C PHE A 557 -20.82 2.30 -16.81
N LEU A 558 -21.97 2.85 -16.42
CA LEU A 558 -23.19 2.10 -16.20
C LEU A 558 -23.70 1.47 -17.49
N ASP A 559 -23.75 2.23 -18.58
CA ASP A 559 -24.15 1.76 -19.90
C ASP A 559 -23.22 0.65 -20.40
N ALA A 560 -21.91 0.79 -20.19
CA ALA A 560 -20.94 -0.23 -20.60
C ALA A 560 -21.08 -1.53 -19.78
N VAL A 561 -21.37 -1.42 -18.48
CA VAL A 561 -21.65 -2.60 -17.64
C VAL A 561 -22.98 -3.24 -18.01
N ASP A 562 -24.03 -2.43 -18.19
CA ASP A 562 -25.39 -2.90 -18.48
C ASP A 562 -25.53 -3.51 -19.90
N ALA A 563 -24.62 -3.15 -20.80
CA ALA A 563 -24.49 -3.76 -22.12
C ALA A 563 -23.74 -5.10 -22.11
N ASP A 564 -22.99 -5.42 -21.04
CA ASP A 564 -22.26 -6.67 -20.91
C ASP A 564 -23.12 -7.71 -20.19
N ALA A 565 -23.76 -8.59 -20.96
CA ALA A 565 -24.58 -9.68 -20.44
C ALA A 565 -23.81 -10.67 -19.54
N GLY A 566 -22.48 -10.62 -19.54
CA GLY A 566 -21.64 -11.40 -18.66
C GLY A 566 -21.47 -10.81 -17.25
N ILE A 567 -22.05 -9.64 -16.97
CA ILE A 567 -22.04 -8.99 -15.66
C ILE A 567 -23.43 -9.07 -15.03
N ALA A 568 -23.49 -9.60 -13.81
CA ALA A 568 -24.72 -9.75 -13.05
C ALA A 568 -24.98 -8.57 -12.10
N GLY A 569 -23.95 -7.81 -11.72
CA GLY A 569 -24.13 -6.68 -10.82
C GLY A 569 -22.92 -5.77 -10.62
N VAL A 570 -23.13 -4.70 -9.87
CA VAL A 570 -22.16 -3.67 -9.51
C VAL A 570 -22.08 -3.52 -8.00
N LEU A 571 -20.86 -3.53 -7.46
CA LEU A 571 -20.58 -3.17 -6.07
C LEU A 571 -20.27 -1.67 -6.00
N LEU A 572 -21.08 -0.91 -5.26
CA LEU A 572 -20.96 0.54 -5.10
C LEU A 572 -20.12 0.85 -3.86
N TYR A 573 -18.83 1.13 -4.04
CA TYR A 573 -17.85 1.39 -2.97
C TYR A 573 -17.62 2.87 -2.67
#